data_AF-A0A8H4WVN4-F1
#
_entry.id   AF-A0A8H4WVN4-F1
#
_cell.length_a   1.000
_cell.length_b   1.000
_cell.length_c   1.000
_cell.angle_alpha   90.00
_cell.angle_beta   90.00
_cell.angle_gamma   90.00
#
_symmetry.space_group_name_H-M   'P 1'
#
loop_
_entity.id
_entity.type
_entity.pdbx_description
1 polymer ?
#
loop_
_entity_poly.entity_id
_entity_poly.type
_entity_poly.pdbx_seq_one_letter_code
_entity_poly.pdbx_strand_id
1 'polypeptide(L)'
;MRTVLEDGLRRNRTLPIGDLRLQDLANYTVFRDSNLVKRCLFHFPTVRREDGSLPAACIFEKPTLTASTDYIVDYDALFAAIVYDHVEASGDTKIDHILWETVLDCPKRLLGNLNHTSYGFEAERSKHHMFLDWAQGLDKCAGAHGLILYCLKVTNKLAVRLDKQPPYNELCLGRRC
;
A
#
# COMPACT_ATOMS: atom_id res chain seq x y z
N MET A 1 -4.04 22.28 -3.04
CA MET A 1 -3.90 21.12 -2.11
C MET A 1 -3.12 21.58 -0.87
N ARG A 2 -3.33 20.92 0.28
CA ARG A 2 -2.51 21.15 1.49
C ARG A 2 -1.13 20.49 1.32
N THR A 3 -0.32 20.48 2.38
CA THR A 3 1.02 19.88 2.37
C THR A 3 1.02 18.35 2.21
N VAL A 4 -0.12 17.68 2.47
CA VAL A 4 -0.38 16.26 2.20
C VAL A 4 -1.82 16.04 1.68
N LEU A 5 -2.09 14.85 1.13
CA LEU A 5 -3.42 14.39 0.73
C LEU A 5 -4.20 13.87 1.95
N GLU A 6 -4.95 14.76 2.59
CA GLU A 6 -5.71 14.46 3.83
C GLU A 6 -6.99 13.64 3.54
N ASP A 7 -7.38 12.77 4.47
CA ASP A 7 -8.66 12.02 4.45
C ASP A 7 -9.88 12.96 4.47
N GLY A 8 -9.80 14.06 5.21
CA GLY A 8 -10.86 15.04 5.31
C GLY A 8 -10.43 16.39 5.88
N LEU A 9 -10.99 17.47 5.31
CA LEU A 9 -10.67 18.84 5.73
C LEU A 9 -11.21 19.19 7.13
N ARG A 10 -12.35 18.59 7.48
CA ARG A 10 -13.11 18.90 8.71
C ARG A 10 -12.66 18.07 9.91
N ARG A 11 -12.38 16.79 9.73
CA ARG A 11 -12.06 15.82 10.79
C ARG A 11 -10.81 15.04 10.42
N ASN A 12 -10.09 14.55 11.43
CA ASN A 12 -8.84 13.77 11.37
C ASN A 12 -7.65 14.49 10.74
N ARG A 13 -7.75 14.97 9.49
CA ARG A 13 -6.67 15.64 8.74
C ARG A 13 -5.41 14.77 8.70
N THR A 14 -5.60 13.49 8.43
CA THR A 14 -4.54 12.48 8.39
C THR A 14 -4.27 12.02 6.97
N LEU A 15 -3.16 11.32 6.76
CA LEU A 15 -2.79 10.69 5.49
C LEU A 15 -2.88 9.15 5.61
N PRO A 16 -4.06 8.53 5.40
CA PRO A 16 -4.19 7.08 5.24
C PRO A 16 -3.67 6.59 3.88
N ILE A 17 -3.12 5.38 3.81
CA ILE A 17 -2.66 4.81 2.54
C ILE A 17 -3.83 4.51 1.59
N GLY A 18 -4.95 3.98 2.09
CA GLY A 18 -6.12 3.69 1.27
C GLY A 18 -6.70 4.93 0.60
N ASP A 19 -6.88 6.01 1.37
CA ASP A 19 -7.35 7.30 0.86
C ASP A 19 -6.35 7.92 -0.12
N LEU A 20 -5.05 7.90 0.22
CA LEU A 20 -3.97 8.38 -0.65
C LEU A 20 -4.08 7.72 -2.03
N ARG A 21 -4.28 6.39 -2.09
CA ARG A 21 -4.37 5.67 -3.36
C ARG A 21 -5.45 6.23 -4.29
N LEU A 22 -6.65 6.46 -3.76
CA LEU A 22 -7.78 6.94 -4.56
C LEU A 22 -7.63 8.42 -4.93
N GLN A 23 -7.16 9.24 -3.99
CA GLN A 23 -6.91 10.65 -4.23
C GLN A 23 -5.81 10.87 -5.26
N ASP A 24 -4.79 10.01 -5.26
CA ASP A 24 -3.68 10.06 -6.22
C ASP A 24 -4.13 9.79 -7.66
N LEU A 25 -4.92 8.73 -7.86
CA LEU A 25 -5.54 8.43 -9.16
C LEU A 25 -6.36 9.60 -9.73
N ALA A 26 -7.14 10.26 -8.86
CA ALA A 26 -7.89 11.45 -9.25
C ALA A 26 -6.97 12.64 -9.54
N ASN A 27 -5.93 12.83 -8.72
CA ASN A 27 -4.93 13.89 -8.89
C ASN A 27 -4.26 13.79 -10.27
N TYR A 28 -3.81 12.62 -10.70
CA TYR A 28 -3.17 12.44 -12.01
C TYR A 28 -4.07 12.79 -13.20
N THR A 29 -5.38 12.70 -13.03
CA THR A 29 -6.33 13.08 -14.08
C THR A 29 -6.61 14.58 -14.06
N VAL A 30 -6.83 15.15 -12.87
CA VAL A 30 -7.39 16.50 -12.71
C VAL A 30 -6.30 17.58 -12.56
N PHE A 31 -5.36 17.40 -11.64
CA PHE A 31 -4.39 18.43 -11.26
C PHE A 31 -2.97 18.15 -11.75
N ARG A 32 -2.65 16.86 -11.97
CA ARG A 32 -1.34 16.37 -12.42
C ARG A 32 -0.18 16.80 -11.52
N ASP A 33 -0.44 16.93 -10.21
CA ASP A 33 0.59 17.32 -9.24
C ASP A 33 1.30 16.08 -8.69
N SER A 34 2.29 15.58 -9.44
CA SER A 34 3.11 14.44 -8.99
C SER A 34 4.04 14.80 -7.84
N ASN A 35 4.37 16.08 -7.63
CA ASN A 35 5.26 16.51 -6.56
C ASN A 35 4.60 16.38 -5.19
N LEU A 36 3.30 16.66 -5.09
CA LEU A 36 2.54 16.44 -3.87
C LEU A 36 2.50 14.95 -3.48
N VAL A 37 2.28 14.08 -4.46
CA VAL A 37 2.22 12.62 -4.25
C VAL A 37 3.59 12.10 -3.80
N LYS A 38 4.65 12.52 -4.49
CA LYS A 38 6.04 12.30 -4.11
C LYS A 38 6.30 12.69 -2.65
N ARG A 39 5.86 13.87 -2.22
CA ARG A 39 5.97 14.32 -0.84
C ARG A 39 5.24 13.37 0.13
N CYS A 40 4.02 12.97 -0.19
CA CYS A 40 3.24 12.03 0.63
C CYS A 40 3.97 10.68 0.77
N LEU A 41 4.52 10.15 -0.32
CA LEU A 41 5.27 8.89 -0.33
C LEU A 41 6.52 8.93 0.56
N PHE A 42 7.24 10.05 0.60
CA PHE A 42 8.44 10.20 1.44
C PHE A 42 8.17 10.16 2.95
N HIS A 43 6.93 10.37 3.40
CA HIS A 43 6.61 10.29 4.81
C HIS A 43 6.59 8.85 5.34
N PHE A 44 6.10 7.88 4.55
CA PHE A 44 5.90 6.51 5.02
C PHE A 44 7.18 5.78 5.48
N PRO A 45 8.31 5.82 4.76
CA PRO A 45 9.54 5.15 5.19
C PRO A 45 10.07 5.67 6.53
N THR A 46 9.84 6.95 6.85
CA THR A 46 10.35 7.58 8.07
C THR A 46 9.59 7.15 9.33
N VAL A 47 8.41 6.58 9.17
CA VAL A 47 7.55 6.08 10.26
C VAL A 47 7.34 4.57 10.17
N ARG A 48 8.15 3.90 9.36
CA ARG A 48 8.15 2.44 9.21
C ARG A 48 8.50 1.78 10.54
N ARG A 49 7.75 0.73 10.90
CA ARG A 49 7.96 -0.03 12.15
C ARG A 49 9.15 -0.97 12.01
N GLU A 50 9.65 -1.45 13.16
CA GLU A 50 10.79 -2.37 13.24
C GLU A 50 10.56 -3.69 12.48
N ASP A 51 9.31 -4.18 12.45
CA ASP A 51 8.90 -5.38 11.69
C ASP A 51 8.72 -5.12 10.19
N GLY A 52 9.06 -3.91 9.75
CA GLY A 52 8.96 -3.45 8.38
C GLY A 52 7.56 -3.01 7.94
N SER A 53 6.56 -3.02 8.82
CA SER A 53 5.21 -2.57 8.49
C SER A 53 5.10 -1.07 8.37
N LEU A 54 4.26 -0.62 7.43
CA LEU A 54 3.84 0.77 7.41
C LEU A 54 2.64 0.96 8.34
N PRO A 55 2.59 2.05 9.11
CA PRO A 55 1.41 2.44 9.87
C PRO A 55 0.33 2.98 8.90
N ALA A 56 -0.18 2.06 8.09
CA ALA A 56 -0.97 2.34 6.90
C ALA A 56 -2.33 2.99 7.18
N ALA A 57 -2.77 2.91 8.43
CA ALA A 57 -4.00 3.50 8.92
C ALA A 57 -3.99 5.02 8.78
N CYS A 58 -2.96 5.69 9.31
CA CYS A 58 -2.89 7.15 9.38
C CYS A 58 -1.47 7.63 9.69
N ILE A 59 -1.02 8.66 8.97
CA ILE A 59 0.10 9.53 9.36
C ILE A 59 -0.41 10.93 9.69
N PHE A 60 0.13 11.52 10.75
CA PHE A 60 -0.06 12.91 11.14
C PHE A 60 1.19 13.71 10.78
N GLU A 61 1.06 14.74 9.94
CA GLU A 61 2.19 15.61 9.58
C GLU A 61 2.53 16.61 10.71
N LYS A 62 1.53 16.98 11.53
CA LYS A 62 1.65 18.03 12.56
C LYS A 62 1.33 17.51 13.97
N PRO A 63 1.97 18.06 15.01
CA PRO A 63 3.04 19.08 14.97
C PRO A 63 4.38 18.52 14.48
N THR A 64 4.59 17.22 14.64
CA THR A 64 5.73 16.45 14.17
C THR A 64 5.21 15.21 13.47
N LEU A 65 5.95 14.72 12.48
CA LEU A 65 5.56 13.54 11.72
C LEU A 65 5.42 12.34 12.66
N THR A 66 4.20 11.85 12.81
CA THR A 66 3.86 10.79 13.76
C THR A 66 2.90 9.80 13.11
N ALA A 67 3.10 8.52 13.40
CA ALA A 67 2.23 7.46 12.93
C ALA A 67 1.16 7.10 13.96
N SER A 68 -0.02 6.66 13.48
CA SER A 68 -0.98 6.00 14.36
C SER A 68 -0.44 4.65 14.87
N THR A 69 -0.87 4.28 16.07
CA THR A 69 -0.70 2.93 16.62
C THR A 69 -1.54 1.90 15.85
N ASP A 70 -2.62 2.34 15.21
CA ASP A 70 -3.49 1.48 14.42
C ASP A 70 -2.77 0.96 13.17
N TYR A 71 -3.07 -0.28 12.80
CA TYR A 71 -2.47 -0.95 11.65
C TYR A 71 -3.55 -1.65 10.84
N ILE A 72 -3.61 -1.31 9.55
CA ILE A 72 -4.57 -1.83 8.58
C ILE A 72 -3.79 -2.59 7.51
N VAL A 73 -3.96 -3.91 7.49
CA VAL A 73 -3.07 -4.82 6.73
C VAL A 73 -3.24 -4.71 5.22
N ASP A 74 -4.47 -4.48 4.76
CA ASP A 74 -4.78 -4.29 3.35
C ASP A 74 -4.32 -2.93 2.83
N TYR A 75 -4.35 -1.90 3.68
CA TYR A 75 -3.79 -0.59 3.33
C TYR A 75 -2.26 -0.65 3.18
N ASP A 76 -1.57 -1.36 4.08
CA ASP A 76 -0.11 -1.54 3.97
C ASP A 76 0.26 -2.19 2.64
N ALA A 77 -0.42 -3.28 2.27
CA ALA A 77 -0.19 -3.96 1.00
C ALA A 77 -0.45 -3.09 -0.24
N LEU A 78 -1.35 -2.09 -0.17
CA LEU A 78 -1.65 -1.18 -1.28
C LEU A 78 -0.52 -0.18 -1.57
N PHE A 79 0.46 -0.02 -0.68
CA PHE A 79 1.55 0.94 -0.87
C PHE A 79 2.32 0.71 -2.18
N ALA A 80 2.54 -0.56 -2.55
CA ALA A 80 3.17 -0.93 -3.82
C ALA A 80 2.46 -0.35 -5.04
N ALA A 81 1.12 -0.31 -4.99
CA ALA A 81 0.34 0.23 -6.08
C ALA A 81 0.54 1.75 -6.20
N ILE A 82 0.55 2.47 -5.08
CA ILE A 82 0.73 3.94 -5.08
C ILE A 82 2.10 4.31 -5.66
N VAL A 83 3.15 3.60 -5.24
CA VAL A 83 4.50 3.77 -5.78
C VAL A 83 4.52 3.49 -7.30
N TYR A 84 3.86 2.41 -7.74
CA TYR A 84 3.75 2.11 -9.17
C TYR A 84 3.05 3.21 -9.97
N ASP A 85 1.91 3.71 -9.51
CA ASP A 85 1.18 4.76 -10.21
C ASP A 85 1.98 6.07 -10.27
N HIS A 86 2.74 6.37 -9.21
CA HIS A 86 3.65 7.50 -9.22
C HIS A 86 4.73 7.38 -10.29
N VAL A 87 5.34 6.20 -10.46
CA VAL A 87 6.30 5.95 -11.56
C VAL A 87 5.64 6.16 -12.91
N GLU A 88 4.43 5.62 -13.10
CA GLU A 88 3.73 5.70 -14.38
C GLU A 88 3.31 7.13 -14.73
N ALA A 89 2.91 7.92 -13.74
CA ALA A 89 2.47 9.29 -13.95
C ALA A 89 3.62 10.30 -14.05
N SER A 90 4.71 10.12 -13.29
CA SER A 90 5.81 11.09 -13.22
C SER A 90 7.01 10.73 -14.11
N GLY A 91 7.23 9.44 -14.38
CA GLY A 91 8.46 8.93 -14.98
C GLY A 91 9.71 9.05 -14.09
N ASP A 92 9.61 9.62 -12.88
CA ASP A 92 10.72 9.74 -11.94
C ASP A 92 10.85 8.45 -11.13
N THR A 93 11.84 7.62 -11.46
CA THR A 93 12.10 6.34 -10.78
C THR A 93 13.00 6.45 -9.56
N LYS A 94 13.60 7.63 -9.30
CA LYS A 94 14.65 7.77 -8.26
C LYS A 94 14.10 7.46 -6.88
N ILE A 95 12.89 7.92 -6.60
CA ILE A 95 12.22 7.71 -5.32
C ILE A 95 11.86 6.25 -5.17
N ASP A 96 11.39 5.63 -6.24
CA ASP A 96 10.84 4.28 -6.21
C ASP A 96 11.94 3.25 -5.99
N HIS A 97 13.16 3.55 -6.46
CA HIS A 97 14.37 2.82 -6.05
C HIS A 97 14.64 2.93 -4.54
N ILE A 98 14.43 4.09 -3.92
CA ILE A 98 14.57 4.30 -2.47
C ILE A 98 13.47 3.56 -1.70
N LEU A 99 12.24 3.57 -2.23
CA LEU A 99 11.07 2.95 -1.61
C LEU A 99 11.01 1.44 -1.84
N TRP A 100 11.85 0.88 -2.70
CA TRP A 100 11.77 -0.51 -3.15
C TRP A 100 11.75 -1.51 -1.98
N GLU A 101 12.66 -1.37 -1.02
CA GLU A 101 12.70 -2.26 0.14
C GLU A 101 11.42 -2.13 1.00
N THR A 102 10.94 -0.91 1.20
CA THR A 102 9.65 -0.67 1.89
C THR A 102 8.50 -1.37 1.17
N VAL A 103 8.44 -1.29 -0.16
CA VAL A 103 7.42 -1.97 -0.99
C VAL A 103 7.48 -3.49 -0.82
N LEU A 104 8.67 -4.09 -0.74
CA LEU A 104 8.83 -5.53 -0.52
C LEU A 104 8.35 -5.98 0.85
N ASP A 105 8.45 -5.12 1.87
CA ASP A 105 8.01 -5.44 3.22
C ASP A 105 6.49 -5.34 3.40
N CYS A 106 5.84 -4.41 2.71
CA CYS A 106 4.40 -4.12 2.82
C CYS A 106 3.47 -5.36 2.72
N PRO A 107 3.57 -6.24 1.70
CA PRO A 107 2.61 -7.34 1.54
C PRO A 107 2.83 -8.50 2.52
N LYS A 108 3.96 -8.56 3.25
CA LYS A 108 4.34 -9.75 4.05
C LYS A 108 3.29 -10.15 5.09
N ARG A 109 2.69 -9.18 5.76
CA ARG A 109 1.66 -9.42 6.78
C ARG A 109 0.36 -9.95 6.17
N LEU A 110 -0.06 -9.39 5.03
CA LEU A 110 -1.24 -9.87 4.31
C LEU A 110 -1.01 -11.26 3.69
N LEU A 111 0.20 -11.54 3.21
CA LEU A 111 0.62 -12.86 2.74
C LEU A 111 0.56 -13.92 3.85
N GLY A 112 0.81 -13.54 5.10
CA GLY A 112 0.69 -14.43 6.26
C GLY A 112 -0.72 -15.00 6.46
N ASN A 113 -1.74 -14.40 5.86
CA ASN A 113 -3.11 -14.91 5.86
C ASN A 113 -3.39 -15.95 4.75
N LEU A 114 -2.44 -16.22 3.84
CA LEU A 114 -2.60 -17.27 2.83
C LEU A 114 -2.28 -18.65 3.42
N ASN A 115 -3.16 -19.61 3.17
CA ASN A 115 -2.91 -21.01 3.47
C ASN A 115 -1.84 -21.58 2.52
N HIS A 116 -0.76 -22.15 3.05
CA HIS A 116 0.35 -22.67 2.24
C HIS A 116 -0.01 -23.89 1.38
N THR A 117 -1.09 -24.61 1.70
CA THR A 117 -1.52 -25.81 0.99
C THR A 117 -2.61 -25.50 -0.03
N SER A 118 -3.68 -24.81 0.40
CA SER A 118 -4.82 -24.50 -0.46
C SER A 118 -4.63 -23.22 -1.27
N TYR A 119 -3.67 -22.37 -0.89
CA TYR A 119 -3.52 -20.99 -1.37
C TYR A 119 -4.77 -20.12 -1.13
N GLY A 120 -5.75 -20.61 -0.37
CA GLY A 120 -6.91 -19.83 0.04
C GLY A 120 -6.51 -18.75 1.03
N PHE A 121 -7.17 -17.60 0.94
CA PHE A 121 -7.02 -16.54 1.93
C PHE A 121 -7.91 -16.81 3.15
N GLU A 122 -7.34 -16.74 4.34
CA GLU A 122 -8.03 -16.99 5.61
C GLU A 122 -7.95 -15.72 6.48
N ALA A 123 -9.05 -14.96 6.56
CA ALA A 123 -9.09 -13.69 7.30
C ALA A 123 -8.73 -13.85 8.79
N GLU A 124 -9.19 -14.93 9.41
CA GLU A 124 -8.98 -15.20 10.85
C GLU A 124 -7.58 -15.75 11.20
N ARG A 125 -6.73 -16.02 10.20
CA ARG A 125 -5.37 -16.54 10.43
C ARG A 125 -4.46 -15.54 11.15
N SER A 126 -4.75 -14.25 11.04
CA SER A 126 -4.00 -13.19 11.72
C SER A 126 -4.94 -12.29 12.53
N LYS A 127 -4.39 -11.64 13.56
CA LYS A 127 -5.15 -10.66 14.37
C LYS A 127 -5.12 -9.25 13.78
N HIS A 128 -4.50 -9.08 12.61
CA HIS A 128 -4.37 -7.76 12.01
C HIS A 128 -5.72 -7.28 11.51
N HIS A 129 -6.07 -6.03 11.84
CA HIS A 129 -7.28 -5.45 11.33
C HIS A 129 -7.18 -5.31 9.80
N MET A 130 -8.23 -5.74 9.13
CA MET A 130 -8.40 -5.59 7.70
C MET A 130 -9.63 -4.74 7.45
N PHE A 131 -9.47 -3.70 6.64
CA PHE A 131 -10.51 -2.73 6.40
C PHE A 131 -11.45 -3.19 5.27
N LEU A 132 -10.97 -3.22 4.02
CA LEU A 132 -11.73 -3.38 2.77
C LEU A 132 -12.89 -2.39 2.59
N ASP A 133 -13.90 -2.48 3.44
CA ASP A 133 -15.12 -1.66 3.38
C ASP A 133 -15.75 -1.52 4.78
N TRP A 134 -16.54 -0.47 4.96
CA TRP A 134 -17.35 -0.21 6.15
C TRP A 134 -18.61 -1.09 6.24
N ALA A 135 -18.85 -1.99 5.28
CA ALA A 135 -20.00 -2.89 5.28
C ALA A 135 -20.01 -3.84 6.48
N GLN A 136 -21.04 -3.71 7.33
CA GLN A 136 -21.21 -4.55 8.51
C GLN A 136 -21.48 -6.01 8.09
N GLY A 137 -20.78 -6.96 8.73
CA GLY A 137 -20.95 -8.39 8.46
C GLY A 137 -20.32 -8.88 7.15
N LEU A 138 -19.51 -8.05 6.49
CA LEU A 138 -18.81 -8.42 5.26
C LEU A 138 -17.80 -9.55 5.50
N ASP A 139 -17.94 -10.65 4.77
CA ASP A 139 -16.87 -11.64 4.62
C ASP A 139 -15.73 -11.02 3.80
N LYS A 140 -14.53 -10.98 4.38
CA LYS A 140 -13.37 -10.32 3.78
C LYS A 140 -12.48 -11.27 2.99
N CYS A 141 -12.70 -12.59 3.04
CA CYS A 141 -11.75 -13.57 2.50
C CYS A 141 -11.58 -13.43 0.99
N ALA A 142 -12.67 -13.39 0.23
CA ALA A 142 -12.62 -13.27 -1.23
C ALA A 142 -12.04 -11.93 -1.68
N GLY A 143 -12.48 -10.83 -1.06
CA GLY A 143 -12.00 -9.48 -1.37
C GLY A 143 -10.51 -9.32 -1.06
N ALA A 144 -10.06 -9.82 0.10
CA ALA A 144 -8.67 -9.79 0.52
C ALA A 144 -7.77 -10.66 -0.37
N HIS A 145 -8.26 -11.83 -0.79
CA HIS A 145 -7.54 -12.68 -1.74
C HIS A 145 -7.31 -11.96 -3.08
N GLY A 146 -8.36 -11.28 -3.58
CA GLY A 146 -8.24 -10.44 -4.77
C GLY A 146 -7.26 -9.28 -4.58
N LEU A 147 -7.32 -8.61 -3.44
CA LEU A 147 -6.44 -7.47 -3.11
C LEU A 147 -4.97 -7.90 -3.02
N ILE A 148 -4.65 -9.00 -2.33
CA ILE A 148 -3.25 -9.44 -2.25
C ILE A 148 -2.74 -9.84 -3.64
N LEU A 149 -3.53 -10.57 -4.44
CA LEU A 149 -3.14 -10.93 -5.80
C LEU A 149 -2.91 -9.67 -6.67
N TYR A 150 -3.75 -8.65 -6.53
CA TYR A 150 -3.57 -7.36 -7.17
C TYR A 150 -2.25 -6.72 -6.76
N CYS A 151 -2.00 -6.58 -5.45
CA CYS A 151 -0.78 -5.95 -4.94
C CYS A 151 0.49 -6.67 -5.42
N LEU A 152 0.52 -8.01 -5.37
CA LEU A 152 1.67 -8.80 -5.83
C LEU A 152 1.94 -8.60 -7.32
N LYS A 153 0.89 -8.61 -8.16
CA LYS A 153 1.01 -8.35 -9.59
C LYS A 153 1.52 -6.94 -9.88
N VAL A 154 1.06 -5.94 -9.12
CA VAL A 154 1.53 -4.57 -9.28
C VAL A 154 2.98 -4.42 -8.80
N THR A 155 3.38 -5.07 -7.71
CA THR A 155 4.80 -5.10 -7.30
C THR A 155 5.69 -5.73 -8.37
N ASN A 156 5.23 -6.78 -9.04
CA ASN A 156 5.96 -7.36 -10.19
C ASN A 156 6.09 -6.36 -11.34
N LYS A 157 5.05 -5.59 -11.67
CA LYS A 157 5.12 -4.54 -12.68
C LYS A 157 6.09 -3.43 -12.28
N LEU A 158 6.05 -2.98 -11.02
CA LEU A 158 6.99 -2.01 -10.49
C LEU A 158 8.43 -2.52 -10.58
N ALA A 159 8.68 -3.80 -10.26
CA ALA A 159 10.01 -4.40 -10.41
C ALA A 159 10.54 -4.23 -11.84
N VAL A 160 9.72 -4.54 -12.85
CA VAL A 160 10.09 -4.37 -14.26
C VAL A 160 10.38 -2.90 -14.59
N ARG A 161 9.58 -1.96 -14.08
CA ARG A 161 9.79 -0.53 -14.31
C ARG A 161 11.08 0.01 -13.69
N LEU A 162 11.57 -0.65 -12.64
CA LEU A 162 12.80 -0.31 -11.93
C LEU A 162 13.99 -1.20 -12.35
N ASP A 163 13.89 -1.95 -13.44
CA ASP A 163 14.91 -2.89 -13.91
C ASP A 163 15.33 -3.93 -12.84
N LYS A 164 14.35 -4.43 -12.08
CA LYS A 164 14.52 -5.46 -11.05
C LYS A 164 13.78 -6.75 -11.41
N GLN A 165 14.21 -7.85 -10.80
CA GLN A 165 13.53 -9.14 -10.94
C GLN A 165 12.17 -9.13 -10.23
N PRO A 166 11.07 -9.55 -10.89
CA PRO A 166 9.75 -9.59 -10.25
C PRO A 166 9.69 -10.64 -9.12
N PRO A 167 9.48 -10.22 -7.86
CA PRO A 167 9.66 -11.09 -6.70
C PRO A 167 8.52 -12.09 -6.49
N TYR A 168 7.34 -11.87 -7.08
CA TYR A 168 6.13 -12.65 -6.80
C TYR A 168 5.60 -13.39 -8.04
N ASN A 169 6.42 -13.57 -9.08
CA ASN A 169 5.99 -14.23 -10.31
C ASN A 169 5.48 -15.66 -10.06
N GLU A 170 6.19 -16.45 -9.26
CA GLU A 170 5.79 -17.83 -8.95
C GLU A 170 4.42 -17.88 -8.26
N LEU A 171 4.22 -17.01 -7.26
CA LEU A 171 2.99 -16.92 -6.49
C LEU A 171 1.80 -16.44 -7.35
N CYS A 172 2.04 -15.58 -8.34
CA CYS A 172 1.00 -15.04 -9.22
C CYS A 172 0.67 -15.91 -10.44
N LEU A 173 1.65 -16.67 -10.95
CA LEU A 173 1.51 -17.45 -12.19
C LEU A 173 1.07 -18.90 -11.94
N GLY A 174 1.01 -19.33 -10.67
CA GLY A 174 0.57 -20.68 -10.31
C GLY A 174 1.43 -21.79 -10.91
N ARG A 175 2.64 -21.46 -11.37
CA ARG A 175 3.58 -22.45 -11.91
C ARG A 175 4.12 -23.24 -10.73
N ARG A 176 3.58 -24.44 -10.56
CA ARG A 176 4.16 -25.46 -9.69
C ARG A 176 5.55 -25.79 -10.23
N CYS A 177 6.58 -25.65 -9.39
CA CYS A 177 7.80 -26.41 -9.58
C CYS A 177 7.50 -27.91 -9.50
#